data_AF-A0A9W8DZW8-F1
#
_entry.id   AF-A0A9W8DZW8-F1
#
_cell.length_a   1.000
_cell.length_b   1.000
_cell.length_c   1.000
_cell.angle_alpha   90.00
_cell.angle_beta   90.00
_cell.angle_gamma   90.00
#
_symmetry.space_group_name_H-M   'P 1'
#
loop_
_entity.id
_entity.type
_entity.pdbx_description
1 polymer ?
#
loop_
_entity_poly.entity_id
_entity_poly.type
_entity_poly.pdbx_seq_one_letter_code
_entity_poly.pdbx_strand_id
1 'polypeptide(L)'
;MNVVLAARRRSQSRSPPRTTTRPSEHSKPRPPAPVLPDQPLELSEDSMMAVMGFGSFGTTQGQHITGNNVSGVNVKKERRYRQYMNRPGGFNRPLDEK
;
A
#
# COMPACT_ATOMS: atom_id res chain seq x y z
N MET A 1 -59.86 -11.49 -3.29
CA MET A 1 -58.86 -11.32 -4.37
C MET A 1 -57.48 -11.46 -3.74
N ASN A 2 -56.85 -12.63 -3.89
CA ASN A 2 -55.47 -12.86 -3.48
C ASN A 2 -54.54 -12.35 -4.58
N VAL A 3 -53.58 -11.49 -4.23
CA VAL A 3 -52.40 -11.28 -5.07
C VAL A 3 -51.19 -11.79 -4.29
N VAL A 4 -50.77 -12.98 -4.69
CA VAL A 4 -49.46 -13.55 -4.39
C VAL A 4 -48.44 -12.81 -5.26
N LEU A 5 -47.44 -12.16 -4.67
CA LEU A 5 -46.23 -11.83 -5.43
C LEU A 5 -44.98 -11.79 -4.55
N ALA A 6 -44.30 -12.94 -4.56
CA ALA A 6 -42.86 -13.16 -4.56
C ALA A 6 -41.99 -12.42 -3.51
N ALA A 7 -41.45 -13.22 -2.59
CA ALA A 7 -40.25 -12.90 -1.82
C ALA A 7 -39.12 -12.43 -2.75
N ARG A 8 -38.80 -11.14 -2.71
CA ARG A 8 -37.64 -10.58 -3.40
C ARG A 8 -36.41 -11.08 -2.66
N ARG A 9 -35.76 -12.10 -3.23
CA ARG A 9 -34.45 -12.61 -2.80
C ARG A 9 -33.52 -11.42 -2.60
N ARG A 10 -33.09 -11.20 -1.35
CA ARG A 10 -32.03 -10.25 -1.01
C ARG A 10 -30.74 -10.79 -1.63
N SER A 11 -30.52 -10.45 -2.90
CA SER A 11 -29.25 -10.68 -3.57
C SER A 11 -28.18 -9.96 -2.74
N GLN A 12 -27.37 -10.72 -2.01
CA GLN A 12 -26.06 -10.26 -1.56
C GLN A 12 -25.37 -9.69 -2.79
N SER A 13 -25.34 -8.37 -2.88
CA SER A 13 -24.55 -7.67 -3.89
C SER A 13 -23.11 -8.09 -3.62
N ARG A 14 -22.57 -8.94 -4.50
CA ARG A 14 -21.14 -9.23 -4.55
C ARG A 14 -20.44 -7.88 -4.54
N SER A 15 -19.66 -7.60 -3.51
CA SER A 15 -18.83 -6.40 -3.46
C SER A 15 -18.04 -6.32 -4.76
N PRO A 16 -17.92 -5.14 -5.39
CA PRO A 16 -17.11 -5.01 -6.59
C PRO A 16 -15.69 -5.52 -6.29
N PRO A 17 -15.05 -6.27 -7.19
CA PRO A 17 -13.68 -6.70 -6.98
C PRO A 17 -12.82 -5.45 -6.74
N ARG A 18 -12.07 -5.45 -5.65
CA ARG A 18 -11.08 -4.42 -5.35
C ARG A 18 -10.13 -4.37 -6.53
N THR A 19 -10.29 -3.38 -7.41
CA THR A 19 -9.36 -3.14 -8.52
C THR A 19 -8.06 -2.67 -7.90
N THR A 20 -7.17 -3.62 -7.61
CA THR A 20 -5.77 -3.32 -7.39
C THR A 20 -5.18 -2.95 -8.74
N THR A 21 -5.48 -1.74 -9.23
CA THR A 21 -4.62 -1.10 -10.22
C THR A 21 -3.31 -0.77 -9.50
N ARG A 22 -2.47 -1.80 -9.34
CA ARG A 22 -1.04 -1.60 -9.13
C ARG A 22 -0.55 -1.06 -10.48
N PRO A 23 -0.15 0.21 -10.61
CA PRO A 23 0.61 0.59 -11.78
C PRO A 23 1.86 -0.29 -11.79
N SER A 24 2.03 -1.08 -12.84
CA SER A 24 3.24 -1.86 -13.09
C SER A 24 4.35 -0.90 -13.48
N GLU A 25 4.85 -0.13 -12.51
CA GLU A 25 6.06 0.64 -12.72
C GLU A 25 7.25 -0.33 -12.74
N HIS A 26 7.78 -0.50 -13.95
CA HIS A 26 9.16 -0.89 -14.22
C HIS A 26 9.70 -2.03 -13.34
N SER A 27 9.26 -3.27 -13.61
CA SER A 27 10.13 -4.41 -13.31
C SER A 27 11.34 -4.33 -14.24
N LYS A 28 12.40 -3.64 -13.80
CA LYS A 28 13.72 -3.82 -14.40
C LYS A 28 13.98 -5.34 -14.44
N PRO A 29 14.43 -5.91 -15.57
CA PRO A 29 14.74 -7.33 -15.62
C PRO A 29 15.71 -7.65 -14.49
N ARG A 30 15.43 -8.73 -13.75
CA ARG A 30 16.34 -9.26 -12.75
C ARG A 30 17.71 -9.39 -13.43
N PRO A 31 18.81 -8.84 -12.86
CA PRO A 31 20.12 -9.06 -13.45
C PRO A 31 20.33 -10.56 -13.61
N PRO A 32 20.96 -11.00 -14.71
CA PRO A 32 21.23 -12.42 -14.92
C PRO A 32 21.90 -12.97 -13.66
N ALA A 33 21.45 -14.12 -13.20
CA ALA A 33 22.11 -14.80 -12.09
C ALA A 33 23.60 -14.90 -12.44
N PRO A 34 24.52 -14.65 -11.49
CA PRO A 34 25.93 -14.82 -11.74
C PRO A 34 26.13 -16.24 -12.27
N VAL A 35 26.63 -16.35 -13.51
CA VAL A 35 26.96 -17.62 -14.13
C VAL A 35 28.07 -18.20 -13.27
N LEU A 36 27.73 -19.22 -12.48
CA LEU A 36 28.72 -20.00 -11.74
C LEU A 36 29.67 -20.58 -12.79
N PRO A 37 30.97 -20.27 -12.73
CA PRO A 37 31.92 -20.93 -13.62
C PRO A 37 31.87 -22.44 -13.33
N ASP A 38 31.72 -23.27 -14.36
CA ASP A 38 31.83 -24.75 -14.31
C ASP A 38 33.26 -25.24 -13.94
N GLN A 39 34.09 -24.35 -13.42
CA GLN A 39 35.41 -24.70 -12.91
C GLN A 39 35.23 -25.45 -11.59
N PRO A 40 36.03 -26.49 -11.32
CA PRO A 40 36.02 -27.13 -10.01
C PRO A 40 36.28 -26.03 -8.99
N LEU A 41 35.27 -25.72 -8.18
CA LEU A 41 35.42 -24.84 -7.04
C LEU A 41 36.47 -25.52 -6.17
N GLU A 42 37.69 -24.98 -6.18
CA GLU A 42 38.61 -25.10 -5.06
C GLU A 42 37.78 -24.69 -3.84
N LEU A 43 37.24 -25.69 -3.16
CA LEU A 43 36.16 -25.57 -2.19
C LEU A 43 36.74 -25.08 -0.85
N SER A 44 37.58 -24.05 -0.93
CA SER A 44 38.12 -23.36 0.22
C SER A 44 36.95 -22.73 0.98
N GLU A 45 37.02 -22.76 2.29
CA GLU A 45 35.99 -22.19 3.17
C GLU A 45 35.69 -20.74 2.80
N ASP A 46 36.71 -19.99 2.37
CA ASP A 46 36.61 -18.61 1.88
C ASP A 46 35.72 -18.47 0.64
N SER A 47 35.79 -19.41 -0.30
CA SER A 47 34.95 -19.42 -1.50
C SER A 47 33.48 -19.66 -1.16
N MET A 48 33.21 -20.59 -0.22
CA MET A 48 31.85 -20.85 0.26
C MET A 48 31.26 -19.65 1.00
N MET A 49 32.06 -18.99 1.84
CA MET A 49 31.66 -17.78 2.56
C MET A 49 31.32 -16.64 1.60
N ALA A 50 32.09 -16.46 0.52
CA ALA A 50 31.81 -15.46 -0.49
C ALA A 50 30.51 -15.75 -1.28
N VAL A 51 30.29 -17.02 -1.66
CA VAL A 51 29.08 -17.45 -2.38
C VAL A 51 27.81 -17.25 -1.54
N MET A 52 27.90 -17.52 -0.24
CA MET A 52 26.78 -17.28 0.69
C MET A 52 26.63 -15.80 1.10
N GLY A 53 27.56 -14.92 0.68
CA GLY A 53 27.51 -13.48 0.96
C GLY A 53 28.06 -13.07 2.33
N PHE A 54 28.81 -13.94 3.02
CA PHE A 54 29.38 -13.70 4.35
C PHE A 54 30.71 -12.91 4.34
N GLY A 55 31.24 -12.53 3.17
CA GLY A 55 32.54 -11.85 3.06
C GLY A 55 32.52 -10.32 3.25
N SER A 56 31.38 -9.66 3.08
CA SER A 56 31.29 -8.19 3.23
C SER A 56 29.87 -7.75 3.60
N PHE A 57 29.71 -7.25 4.83
CA PHE A 57 28.42 -6.74 5.31
C PHE A 57 28.34 -5.22 5.08
N GLY A 58 27.69 -4.82 3.99
CA GLY A 58 27.25 -3.45 3.79
C GLY A 58 25.99 -3.14 4.60
N THR A 59 25.82 -1.89 5.02
CA THR A 59 24.60 -1.42 5.70
C THR A 59 23.71 -0.63 4.74
N THR A 60 22.40 -0.85 4.81
CA THR A 60 21.42 -0.03 4.07
C THR A 60 20.89 1.14 4.91
N GLN A 61 21.48 1.40 6.09
CA GLN A 61 21.08 2.51 6.95
C GLN A 61 21.30 3.85 6.24
N GLY A 62 20.24 4.66 6.15
CA GLY A 62 20.27 5.95 5.46
C GLY A 62 20.21 5.88 3.92
N GLN A 63 20.16 4.68 3.33
CA GLN A 63 20.05 4.51 1.89
C GLN A 63 18.60 4.35 1.45
N HIS A 64 18.20 5.10 0.43
CA HIS A 64 16.87 5.01 -0.14
C HIS A 64 16.76 3.79 -1.06
N ILE A 65 16.00 2.77 -0.63
CA ILE A 65 15.71 1.57 -1.41
C ILE A 65 14.39 1.77 -2.16
N THR A 66 14.44 1.74 -3.49
CA THR A 66 13.25 1.83 -4.36
C THR A 66 12.25 0.73 -4.01
N GLY A 67 10.99 1.11 -3.76
CA GLY A 67 9.92 0.16 -3.39
C GLY A 67 9.75 -0.06 -1.88
N ASN A 68 10.67 0.42 -1.04
CA ASN A 68 10.53 0.37 0.42
C ASN A 68 9.78 1.58 1.01
N ASN A 69 9.36 2.54 0.19
CA ASN A 69 8.64 3.75 0.62
C ASN A 69 7.12 3.55 0.69
N VAL A 70 6.69 2.41 1.22
CA VAL A 70 5.26 2.17 1.44
C VAL A 70 4.87 2.80 2.76
N SER A 71 4.18 3.94 2.69
CA SER A 71 3.62 4.62 3.86
C SER A 71 2.16 4.99 3.62
N GLY A 72 1.36 5.04 4.68
CA GLY A 72 -0.04 5.42 4.61
C GLY A 72 -0.54 5.94 5.95
N VAL A 73 -1.18 7.11 5.93
CA VAL A 73 -1.77 7.73 7.13
C VAL A 73 -3.28 7.81 6.96
N ASN A 74 -4.03 7.25 7.90
CA ASN A 74 -5.48 7.39 7.95
C ASN A 74 -5.87 8.58 8.83
N VAL A 75 -6.00 9.76 8.21
CA VAL A 75 -6.42 10.98 8.91
C VAL A 75 -7.94 11.04 8.96
N LYS A 76 -8.52 10.70 10.12
CA LYS A 76 -9.94 10.91 10.39
C LYS A 76 -10.17 12.33 10.87
N LYS A 77 -10.77 13.17 10.01
CA LYS A 77 -11.21 14.51 10.42
C LYS A 77 -12.57 14.39 11.11
N GLU A 78 -12.68 14.92 12.32
CA GLU A 78 -13.95 15.00 13.01
C GLU A 78 -14.90 15.96 12.28
N ARG A 79 -16.17 15.59 12.17
CA ARG A 79 -17.19 16.45 11.57
C ARG A 79 -17.47 17.62 12.52
N ARG A 80 -17.03 18.81 12.14
CA ARG A 80 -17.36 20.05 12.87
C ARG A 80 -18.74 20.54 12.44
N TYR A 81 -19.68 20.57 13.38
CA TYR A 81 -21.00 21.13 13.12
C TYR A 81 -20.97 22.64 13.25
N ARG A 82 -21.71 23.27 12.36
CA ARG A 82 -21.85 24.71 12.28
C ARG A 82 -23.25 25.05 12.80
N GLN A 83 -23.31 25.79 13.91
CA GLN A 83 -24.58 26.28 14.43
C GLN A 83 -25.02 27.47 13.59
N TYR A 84 -26.17 27.35 12.94
CA TYR A 84 -26.67 28.36 12.03
C TYR A 84 -27.79 29.21 12.65
N MET A 85 -28.66 28.58 13.44
CA MET A 85 -29.80 29.25 14.08
C MET A 85 -29.39 29.97 15.37
N ASN A 86 -30.04 31.11 15.62
CA ASN A 86 -29.85 31.97 16.80
C ASN A 86 -28.39 32.40 17.04
N ARG A 87 -27.65 32.67 15.97
CA ARG A 87 -26.31 33.27 16.08
C ARG A 87 -26.43 34.79 16.32
N PRO A 88 -25.73 35.36 17.32
CA PRO A 88 -25.60 36.80 17.43
C PRO A 88 -24.85 37.36 16.21
N GLY A 89 -25.42 38.36 15.54
CA GLY A 89 -24.79 39.05 14.40
C GLY A 89 -25.35 38.75 13.00
N GLY A 90 -26.43 37.98 12.88
CA GLY A 90 -27.20 37.85 11.63
C GLY A 90 -26.69 36.80 10.62
N PHE A 91 -27.47 36.60 9.56
CA PHE A 91 -27.31 35.51 8.57
C PHE A 91 -26.03 35.60 7.73
N ASN A 92 -25.52 36.80 7.47
CA ASN A 92 -24.40 37.03 6.53
C ASN A 92 -23.02 37.14 7.20
N ARG A 93 -22.88 36.83 8.49
CA ARG A 93 -21.57 36.76 9.14
C ARG A 93 -20.88 35.44 8.82
N PRO A 94 -19.57 35.44 8.48
CA PRO A 94 -18.82 34.21 8.37
C PRO A 94 -19.02 33.36 9.64
N LEU A 95 -19.24 32.06 9.42
CA LEU A 95 -19.41 31.12 10.51
C LEU A 95 -18.04 30.88 11.14
N ASP A 96 -17.97 30.86 12.45
CA ASP A 96 -16.71 30.64 13.16
C ASP A 96 -16.14 29.28 12.71
N GLU A 97 -14.96 29.33 12.09
CA GLU A 97 -14.13 28.15 11.87
C GLU A 97 -13.46 27.83 13.21
N LYS A 98 -14.15 27.05 14.06
CA LYS A 98 -13.42 26.26 15.05
C LYS A 98 -12.66 25.19 14.31
#